data_AF-A0A2W0B2W5-F1
#
_entry.id   AF-A0A2W0B2W5-F1
#
_cell.length_a   1.000
_cell.length_b   1.000
_cell.length_c   1.000
_cell.angle_alpha   90.00
_cell.angle_beta   90.00
_cell.angle_gamma   90.00
#
_symmetry.space_group_name_H-M   'P 1'
#
loop_
_entity.id
_entity.type
_entity.pdbx_description
1 polymer ?
#
loop_
_entity_poly.entity_id
_entity_poly.type
_entity_poly.pdbx_seq_one_letter_code
_entity_poly.pdbx_strand_id
1 'polypeptide(L)'
;MFKLPQMANLLIDPLYGYRKQAKFLIHCFVVMPDHFHPLPTPVPGVTLERALQLIKGGFSCGIKKELRMALDVWELGFTDRRVRRGEYDGMRRYIEQNPVEARLVKCAADYPYGSASGKFEVDPVPPRLVTSAAKAVASGGSS
;
A
#
# COMPACT_ATOMS: atom_id res chain seq x y z
N MET A 1 6.77 -19.13 15.14
CA MET A 1 6.03 -17.87 14.94
C MET A 1 6.88 -17.01 14.00
N PHE A 2 6.41 -16.75 12.79
CA PHE A 2 7.19 -16.03 11.76
C PHE A 2 7.52 -14.61 12.25
N LYS A 3 8.73 -14.13 11.94
CA LYS A 3 9.14 -12.78 12.32
C LYS A 3 8.49 -11.80 11.34
N LEU A 4 7.63 -10.92 11.86
CA LEU A 4 7.00 -9.80 11.13
C LEU A 4 7.94 -9.11 10.11
N PRO A 5 9.22 -8.83 10.43
CA PRO A 5 10.16 -8.28 9.45
C PRO A 5 10.33 -9.08 8.16
N GLN A 6 10.44 -10.41 8.27
CA GLN A 6 10.69 -11.28 7.11
C GLN A 6 9.46 -11.33 6.19
N MET A 7 8.27 -11.47 6.79
CA MET A 7 7.01 -11.47 6.03
C MET A 7 6.75 -10.11 5.40
N ALA A 8 7.01 -9.02 6.11
CA ALA A 8 6.83 -7.69 5.56
C ALA A 8 7.73 -7.46 4.32
N ASN A 9 9.01 -7.84 4.38
CA ASN A 9 9.92 -7.68 3.25
C ASN A 9 9.49 -8.51 2.04
N LEU A 10 9.08 -9.76 2.25
CA LEU A 10 8.59 -10.63 1.19
C LEU A 10 7.37 -10.07 0.45
N LEU A 11 6.60 -9.16 1.07
CA LEU A 11 5.47 -8.47 0.46
C LEU A 11 5.89 -7.13 -0.18
N ILE A 12 6.73 -6.36 0.52
CA ILE A 12 7.21 -5.04 0.07
C ILE A 12 8.07 -5.17 -1.19
N ASP A 13 8.92 -6.19 -1.29
CA ASP A 13 9.79 -6.41 -2.46
C ASP A 13 8.99 -6.55 -3.78
N PRO A 14 8.01 -7.48 -3.89
CA PRO A 14 7.20 -7.57 -5.11
C PRO A 14 6.31 -6.34 -5.31
N LEU A 15 5.79 -5.71 -4.26
CA LEU A 15 5.02 -4.45 -4.37
C LEU A 15 5.83 -3.40 -5.13
N TYR A 16 7.08 -3.14 -4.72
CA TYR A 16 7.95 -2.20 -5.39
C TYR A 16 8.46 -2.70 -6.75
N GLY A 17 8.65 -4.00 -6.91
CA GLY A 17 8.98 -4.60 -8.21
C GLY A 17 7.91 -4.31 -9.27
N TYR A 18 6.64 -4.47 -8.93
CA TYR A 18 5.52 -4.19 -9.84
C TYR A 18 5.23 -2.70 -10.00
N ARG A 19 5.49 -1.88 -8.97
CA ARG A 19 5.48 -0.42 -9.11
C ARG A 19 6.51 0.04 -10.15
N LYS A 20 7.75 -0.44 -10.08
CA LYS A 20 8.82 -0.12 -11.05
C LYS A 20 8.48 -0.56 -12.48
N GLN A 21 7.71 -1.64 -12.63
CA GLN A 21 7.20 -2.11 -13.93
C GLN A 21 5.94 -1.37 -14.40
N ALA A 22 5.55 -0.28 -13.73
CA ALA A 22 4.36 0.51 -14.02
C ALA A 22 3.07 -0.33 -14.11
N LYS A 23 2.90 -1.33 -13.24
CA LYS A 23 1.65 -2.13 -13.17
C LYS A 23 0.55 -1.41 -12.38
N PHE A 24 0.95 -0.55 -11.47
CA PHE A 24 0.07 0.31 -10.66
C PHE A 24 0.92 1.44 -10.04
N LEU A 25 0.24 2.47 -9.58
CA LEU A 25 0.74 3.46 -8.64
C LEU A 25 0.35 3.04 -7.22
N ILE A 26 1.15 3.38 -6.21
CA ILE A 26 0.87 3.11 -4.80
C ILE A 26 0.91 4.41 -4.01
N HIS A 27 -0.20 4.79 -3.39
CA HIS A 27 -0.34 6.10 -2.74
C HIS A 27 -0.13 6.06 -1.24
N CYS A 28 -0.44 4.92 -0.63
CA CYS A 28 -0.34 4.66 0.79
C CYS A 28 -0.42 3.15 0.99
N PHE A 29 0.26 2.61 1.99
CA PHE A 29 0.07 1.24 2.42
C PHE A 29 0.54 1.02 3.87
N VAL A 30 0.07 -0.08 4.46
CA VAL A 30 0.58 -0.68 5.70
C VAL A 30 0.56 -2.21 5.58
N VAL A 31 1.68 -2.86 5.91
CA VAL A 31 1.77 -4.33 6.07
C VAL A 31 1.63 -4.67 7.55
N MET A 32 0.51 -5.27 7.93
CA MET A 32 0.22 -5.75 9.27
C MET A 32 0.72 -7.20 9.45
N PRO A 33 0.81 -7.73 10.68
CA PRO A 33 1.26 -9.11 10.92
C PRO A 33 0.40 -10.20 10.26
N ASP A 34 -0.86 -9.90 10.03
CA ASP A 34 -1.91 -10.81 9.57
C ASP A 34 -2.52 -10.38 8.23
N HIS A 35 -2.47 -9.09 7.88
CA HIS A 35 -3.09 -8.57 6.66
C HIS A 35 -2.33 -7.38 6.04
N PHE A 36 -2.80 -6.90 4.88
CA PHE A 36 -2.17 -5.81 4.12
C PHE A 36 -3.22 -4.81 3.64
N HIS A 37 -2.98 -3.52 3.89
CA HIS A 37 -3.84 -2.42 3.46
C HIS A 37 -3.13 -1.55 2.40
N PRO A 38 -3.27 -1.85 1.10
CA PRO A 38 -2.77 -0.98 0.04
C PRO A 38 -3.81 0.04 -0.42
N LEU A 39 -3.34 1.21 -0.85
CA LEU A 39 -4.10 2.19 -1.62
C LEU A 39 -3.50 2.35 -3.03
N PRO A 40 -3.75 1.42 -3.96
CA PRO A 40 -3.19 1.48 -5.30
C PRO A 40 -4.11 2.22 -6.28
N THR A 41 -3.52 2.78 -7.34
CA THR A 41 -4.23 3.13 -8.57
C THR A 41 -3.69 2.25 -9.69
N PRO A 42 -4.48 1.30 -10.23
CA PRO A 42 -4.08 0.52 -11.40
C PRO A 42 -3.85 1.42 -12.60
N VAL A 43 -2.86 1.07 -13.44
CA VAL A 43 -2.64 1.78 -14.71
C VAL A 43 -3.74 1.41 -15.73
N PRO A 44 -3.95 2.22 -16.79
CA PRO A 44 -4.90 1.87 -17.85
C PRO A 44 -4.66 0.46 -18.41
N GLY A 45 -5.72 -0.32 -18.55
CA GLY A 45 -5.65 -1.71 -19.03
C GLY A 45 -5.32 -2.76 -17.96
N VAL A 46 -5.04 -2.35 -16.70
CA VAL A 46 -4.87 -3.27 -15.57
C VAL A 46 -6.05 -3.10 -14.61
N THR A 47 -6.73 -4.20 -14.27
CA THR A 47 -7.78 -4.19 -13.26
C THR A 47 -7.17 -4.12 -11.85
N LEU A 48 -7.94 -3.60 -10.88
CA LEU A 48 -7.52 -3.61 -9.47
C LEU A 48 -7.23 -5.02 -8.99
N GLU A 49 -8.12 -5.96 -9.31
CA GLU A 49 -7.94 -7.37 -9.00
C GLU A 49 -6.61 -7.90 -9.56
N ARG A 50 -6.28 -7.58 -10.82
CA ARG A 50 -5.03 -8.05 -11.43
C ARG A 50 -3.80 -7.47 -10.72
N ALA A 51 -3.84 -6.18 -10.36
CA ALA A 51 -2.75 -5.57 -9.59
C ALA A 51 -2.56 -6.25 -8.23
N LEU A 52 -3.65 -6.54 -7.52
CA LEU A 52 -3.61 -7.26 -6.24
C LEU A 52 -3.13 -8.71 -6.40
N GLN A 53 -3.57 -9.42 -7.44
CA GLN A 53 -3.10 -10.78 -7.75
C GLN A 53 -1.59 -10.83 -8.00
N LEU A 54 -1.01 -9.81 -8.65
CA LEU A 54 0.43 -9.72 -8.84
C LEU A 54 1.15 -9.64 -7.49
N ILE A 55 0.70 -8.75 -6.60
CA ILE A 55 1.27 -8.61 -5.24
C ILE A 55 1.14 -9.93 -4.46
N LYS A 56 -0.07 -10.51 -4.45
CA LYS A 56 -0.36 -11.78 -3.77
C LYS A 56 0.54 -12.92 -4.28
N GLY A 57 0.64 -13.06 -5.60
CA GLY A 57 1.47 -14.09 -6.24
C GLY A 57 2.97 -13.88 -6.01
N GLY A 58 3.44 -12.63 -6.02
CA GLY A 58 4.82 -12.29 -5.70
C GLY A 58 5.19 -12.68 -4.27
N PHE A 59 4.33 -12.37 -3.31
CA PHE A 59 4.52 -12.75 -1.91
C PHE A 59 4.53 -14.27 -1.71
N SER A 60 3.56 -15.00 -2.28
CA SER A 60 3.51 -16.46 -2.19
C SER A 60 4.74 -17.12 -2.82
N CYS A 61 5.26 -16.56 -3.92
CA CYS A 61 6.51 -17.01 -4.53
C CYS A 61 7.71 -16.77 -3.60
N GLY A 62 7.77 -15.60 -2.94
CA GLY A 62 8.78 -15.26 -1.96
C GLY A 62 8.78 -16.20 -0.75
N ILE A 63 7.60 -16.44 -0.16
CA ILE A 63 7.41 -17.41 0.93
C ILE A 63 7.88 -18.81 0.51
N LYS A 64 7.46 -19.29 -0.67
CA LYS A 64 7.84 -20.62 -1.13
C LYS A 64 9.35 -20.75 -1.31
N LYS A 65 10.03 -19.69 -1.76
CA LYS A 65 11.49 -19.68 -1.94
C LYS A 65 12.24 -19.61 -0.61
N GLU A 66 11.85 -18.70 0.27
CA GLU A 66 12.58 -18.43 1.52
C GLU A 66 12.26 -19.45 2.61
N LEU A 67 10.98 -19.83 2.75
CA LEU A 67 10.50 -20.70 3.82
C LEU A 67 10.31 -22.15 3.37
N ARG A 68 10.42 -22.45 2.06
CA ARG A 68 10.14 -23.79 1.49
C ARG A 68 8.75 -24.33 1.86
N MET A 69 7.81 -23.43 2.13
CA MET A 69 6.43 -23.76 2.51
C MET A 69 5.45 -23.19 1.47
N ALA A 70 4.39 -23.94 1.18
CA ALA A 70 3.22 -23.41 0.50
C ALA A 70 2.19 -23.06 1.58
N LEU A 71 2.15 -21.78 1.97
CA LEU A 71 1.14 -21.27 2.88
C LEU A 71 0.01 -20.65 2.06
N ASP A 72 -1.23 -21.01 2.38
CA ASP A 72 -2.40 -20.28 1.92
C ASP A 72 -2.58 -19.06 2.83
N VAL A 73 -1.72 -18.05 2.61
CA VAL A 73 -1.59 -16.86 3.46
C VAL A 73 -2.67 -15.82 3.19
N TRP A 74 -3.41 -15.94 2.09
CA TRP A 74 -4.35 -14.93 1.65
C TRP A 74 -5.78 -15.38 1.88
N GLU A 75 -6.60 -14.51 2.47
CA GLU A 75 -8.04 -14.72 2.42
C GLU A 75 -8.54 -14.74 0.96
N LEU A 76 -9.55 -15.58 0.71
CA LEU A 76 -10.19 -15.78 -0.60
C LEU A 76 -10.82 -14.50 -1.19
N GLY A 77 -11.00 -13.46 -0.37
CA GLY A 77 -11.53 -12.16 -0.76
C GLY A 77 -10.54 -11.01 -0.64
N PHE A 78 -10.90 -9.86 -1.20
CA PHE A 78 -10.33 -8.56 -0.83
C PHE A 78 -11.48 -7.57 -0.73
N THR A 79 -11.43 -6.67 0.25
CA THR A 79 -12.39 -5.58 0.32
C THR A 79 -11.94 -4.48 -0.63
N ASP A 80 -12.68 -4.28 -1.73
CA ASP A 80 -12.44 -3.16 -2.62
C ASP A 80 -13.31 -1.96 -2.22
N ARG A 81 -12.66 -0.82 -2.01
CA ARG A 81 -13.36 0.45 -1.81
C ARG A 81 -12.79 1.48 -2.74
N ARG A 82 -13.60 1.91 -3.71
CA ARG A 82 -13.23 3.00 -4.61
C ARG A 82 -13.29 4.32 -3.87
N VAL A 83 -12.14 4.99 -3.76
CA VAL A 83 -12.04 6.33 -3.19
C VAL A 83 -12.71 7.35 -4.10
N ARG A 84 -13.64 8.14 -3.53
CA ARG A 84 -14.29 9.27 -4.20
C ARG A 84 -13.52 10.56 -3.94
N ARG A 85 -13.83 11.62 -4.71
CA ARG A 85 -13.24 12.95 -4.50
C ARG A 85 -13.56 13.43 -3.08
N GLY A 86 -12.55 13.91 -2.35
CA GLY A 86 -12.69 14.36 -0.96
C GLY A 86 -12.59 13.24 0.10
N GLU A 87 -12.59 11.97 -0.27
CA GLU A 87 -12.42 10.85 0.69
C GLU A 87 -10.96 10.39 0.82
N TYR A 88 -10.08 10.87 -0.05
CA TYR A 88 -8.70 10.39 -0.14
C TYR A 88 -7.93 10.55 1.16
N ASP A 89 -7.97 11.74 1.78
CA ASP A 89 -7.23 12.00 3.02
C ASP A 89 -7.77 11.16 4.19
N GLY A 90 -9.09 10.95 4.24
CA GLY A 90 -9.73 10.08 5.22
C GLY A 90 -9.29 8.62 5.06
N MET A 91 -9.27 8.11 3.83
CA MET A 91 -8.82 6.75 3.52
C MET A 91 -7.33 6.56 3.83
N ARG A 92 -6.49 7.50 3.39
CA ARG A 92 -5.06 7.48 3.67
C ARG A 92 -4.81 7.47 5.17
N ARG A 93 -5.43 8.38 5.92
CA ARG A 93 -5.29 8.45 7.38
C ARG A 93 -5.77 7.17 8.05
N TYR A 94 -6.89 6.60 7.61
CA TYR A 94 -7.36 5.31 8.11
C TYR A 94 -6.30 4.22 7.93
N ILE A 95 -5.74 4.07 6.71
CA ILE A 95 -4.69 3.08 6.42
C ILE A 95 -3.47 3.30 7.31
N GLU A 96 -2.95 4.53 7.38
CA GLU A 96 -1.76 4.87 8.17
C GLU A 96 -1.96 4.64 9.68
N GLN A 97 -3.18 4.78 10.21
CA GLN A 97 -3.49 4.61 11.64
C GLN A 97 -3.73 3.15 12.05
N ASN A 98 -3.85 2.20 11.12
CA ASN A 98 -4.08 0.78 11.47
C ASN A 98 -3.07 0.22 12.49
N PRO A 99 -1.75 0.49 12.39
CA PRO A 99 -0.77 0.05 13.39
C PRO A 99 -1.02 0.64 14.79
N VAL A 100 -1.57 1.85 14.86
CA VAL A 100 -1.89 2.55 16.12
C VAL A 100 -3.14 1.94 16.76
N GLU A 101 -4.20 1.76 15.96
CA GLU A 101 -5.44 1.11 16.41
C GLU A 101 -5.20 -0.33 16.87
N ALA A 102 -4.29 -1.05 16.21
CA ALA A 102 -3.83 -2.38 16.60
C ALA A 102 -2.83 -2.37 17.78
N ARG A 103 -2.49 -1.20 18.33
CA ARG A 103 -1.57 -0.99 19.46
C ARG A 103 -0.15 -1.52 19.22
N LEU A 104 0.28 -1.60 17.96
CA LEU A 104 1.64 -2.00 17.58
C LEU A 104 2.64 -0.86 17.83
N VAL A 105 2.18 0.39 17.67
CA VAL A 105 2.94 1.62 17.88
C VAL A 105 2.04 2.73 18.45
N LYS A 106 2.65 3.76 19.04
CA LYS A 106 1.91 4.95 19.52
C LYS A 106 1.65 5.97 18.41
N CYS A 107 2.56 6.07 17.44
CA CYS A 107 2.45 6.97 16.31
C CYS A 107 2.64 6.18 15.00
N ALA A 108 1.84 6.49 13.98
CA ALA A 108 1.88 5.80 12.68
C ALA A 108 3.28 5.84 12.03
N ALA A 109 4.02 6.94 12.21
CA ALA A 109 5.37 7.09 11.68
C ALA A 109 6.39 6.13 12.30
N ASP A 110 6.13 5.61 13.50
CA ASP A 110 7.03 4.67 14.18
C ASP A 110 6.90 3.25 13.61
N TYR A 111 5.86 2.96 12.83
CA TYR A 111 5.63 1.63 12.29
C TYR A 111 6.49 1.38 11.04
N PRO A 112 7.48 0.47 11.09
CA PRO A 112 8.50 0.36 10.05
C PRO A 112 8.02 -0.26 8.74
N TYR A 113 6.82 -0.84 8.70
CA TYR A 113 6.25 -1.53 7.52
C TYR A 113 5.05 -0.80 6.93
N GLY A 114 4.96 0.52 7.18
CA GLY A 114 3.93 1.39 6.63
C GLY A 114 4.53 2.61 5.95
N SER A 115 3.86 3.09 4.91
CA SER A 115 4.22 4.30 4.18
C SER A 115 4.30 5.56 5.06
N ALA A 116 3.55 5.61 6.17
CA ALA A 116 3.61 6.70 7.15
C ALA A 116 5.01 6.88 7.79
N SER A 117 5.85 5.85 7.77
CA SER A 117 7.23 5.93 8.30
C SER A 117 8.17 6.82 7.47
N GLY A 118 7.76 7.22 6.27
CA GLY A 118 8.60 8.00 5.35
C GLY A 118 9.75 7.21 4.72
N LYS A 119 9.91 5.92 5.02
CA LYS A 119 10.96 5.05 4.47
C LYS A 119 10.67 4.55 3.06
N PHE A 120 9.44 4.77 2.59
CA PHE A 120 8.85 4.16 1.42
C PHE A 120 8.40 5.24 0.45
N GLU A 121 8.91 5.20 -0.78
CA GLU A 121 8.46 6.11 -1.83
C GLU A 121 7.04 5.76 -2.25
N VAL A 122 6.15 6.75 -2.28
CA VAL A 122 4.75 6.61 -2.71
C VAL A 122 4.44 7.62 -3.81
N ASP A 123 3.46 7.26 -4.65
CA ASP A 123 2.98 8.07 -5.75
C ASP A 123 2.02 9.17 -5.26
N PRO A 124 2.06 10.36 -5.89
CA PRO A 124 1.22 11.48 -5.49
C PRO A 124 -0.27 11.15 -5.62
N VAL A 125 -1.09 11.90 -4.89
CA VAL A 125 -2.56 11.79 -4.98
C VAL A 125 -3.02 11.94 -6.44
N PRO A 126 -3.89 11.05 -6.94
CA PRO A 126 -4.43 11.18 -8.29
C PRO A 126 -5.14 12.52 -8.48
N PRO A 127 -4.86 13.31 -9.54
CA PRO A 127 -5.46 14.64 -9.74
C PRO A 127 -6.99 14.65 -9.71
N ARG A 128 -7.63 13.55 -10.13
CA ARG A 128 -9.09 13.38 -10.10
C ARG A 128 -9.69 13.32 -8.69
N LEU A 129 -8.89 13.00 -7.67
CA LEU A 129 -9.30 12.88 -6.27
C LEU A 129 -9.03 14.14 -5.46
N VAL A 130 -8.15 15.02 -5.95
CA VAL A 130 -7.86 16.32 -5.36
C VAL A 130 -9.14 17.17 -5.38
N THR A 131 -9.58 17.65 -4.22
CA THR A 131 -10.66 18.64 -4.14
C THR A 131 -10.15 19.99 -4.64
N SER A 132 -11.00 20.76 -5.33
CA SER A 132 -10.60 22.04 -5.97
C SER A 132 -10.01 23.07 -4.99
N ALA A 133 -10.23 22.91 -3.69
CA ALA A 133 -9.64 23.73 -2.64
C ALA A 133 -8.11 23.55 -2.48
N ALA A 134 -7.54 22.42 -2.89
CA ALA A 134 -6.08 22.17 -2.80
C ALA A 134 -5.29 22.68 -4.02
N LYS A 135 -5.95 23.30 -5.01
CA LYS A 135 -5.27 23.80 -6.22
C LYS A 135 -4.48 25.10 -6.00
N ALA A 136 -4.56 25.71 -4.82
CA ALA A 136 -3.96 27.02 -4.53
C ALA A 136 -2.47 27.00 -4.11
N VAL A 137 -1.85 25.82 -3.92
CA VAL A 137 -0.44 25.72 -3.49
C VAL A 137 0.54 25.36 -4.61
N ALA A 138 0.05 25.08 -5.83
CA ALA A 138 0.92 24.63 -6.94
C ALA A 138 1.31 25.72 -7.97
N SER A 139 0.94 26.99 -7.77
CA SER A 139 1.27 28.08 -8.72
C SER A 139 2.16 29.19 -8.16
N GLY A 140 2.83 28.98 -7.02
CA GLY A 140 3.76 29.96 -6.44
C GLY A 140 5.22 29.57 -6.66
N GLY A 141 5.74 29.75 -7.87
CA GLY A 141 7.18 29.55 -8.11
C GLY A 141 7.58 29.62 -9.56
N SER A 142 7.77 30.82 -10.10
CA SER A 142 8.99 31.22 -10.79
C SER A 142 8.94 32.72 -11.09
N SER A 143 10.04 33.37 -10.71
CA SER A 143 10.41 34.76 -10.90
C SER A 143 10.33 35.26 -12.35
#